data_AF-B0G7A5-F1
#
_entry.id   AF-B0G7A5-F1
#
_cell.length_a   1.000
_cell.length_b   1.000
_cell.length_c   1.000
_cell.angle_alpha   90.00
_cell.angle_beta   90.00
_cell.angle_gamma   90.00
#
_symmetry.space_group_name_H-M   'P 1'
#
loop_
_entity.id
_entity.type
_entity.pdbx_description
1 polymer ?
#
loop_
_entity_poly.entity_id
_entity_poly.type
_entity_poly.pdbx_seq_one_letter_code
_entity_poly.pdbx_strand_id
1 'polypeptide(L)' 'MEQLRHRENRNPDSEYLKEVPEHLRHMKDCVAYWQTDNIGNVHPDELAQVEAPLFDRDGDATRYGKNFYK' A
#
# COMPACT_ATOMS: atom_id res chain seq x y z
N MET A 1 -2.11 -11.81 -6.72
CA MET A 1 -2.47 -12.63 -5.54
C MET A 1 -2.71 -14.10 -5.86
N GLU A 2 -3.24 -14.44 -7.04
CA GLU A 2 -3.45 -15.84 -7.45
C GLU A 2 -2.15 -16.57 -7.84
N GLN A 3 -1.20 -15.85 -8.43
CA GLN A 3 0.12 -16.37 -8.82
C GLN A 3 1.01 -16.82 -7.65
N LEU A 4 0.84 -16.22 -6.45
CA LEU A 4 1.59 -16.59 -5.23
C LEU A 4 1.03 -17.85 -4.59
N ARG A 5 -0.30 -17.98 -4.53
CA ARG A 5 -0.99 -19.18 -4.02
C ARG A 5 -0.69 -20.45 -4.81
N HIS A 6 -0.30 -20.32 -6.07
CA HIS A 6 0.07 -21.45 -6.95
C HIS A 6 1.53 -21.93 -6.77
N ARG A 7 2.37 -21.19 -6.02
CA ARG A 7 3.76 -21.57 -5.71
C ARG A 7 3.89 -22.28 -4.36
N GLU A 8 3.13 -21.85 -3.37
CA GLU A 8 3.04 -22.50 -2.05
C GLU A 8 2.69 -23.99 -2.16
N ASN A 9 1.73 -24.34 -3.02
CA ASN A 9 1.33 -25.73 -3.27
C ASN A 9 2.39 -26.60 -3.99
N ARG A 10 3.46 -26.02 -4.55
CA ARG A 10 4.50 -26.76 -5.28
C ARG A 10 5.81 -26.88 -4.51
N ASN A 11 6.07 -25.99 -3.55
CA ASN A 11 7.26 -26.06 -2.70
C ASN A 11 6.98 -25.45 -1.31
N PRO A 12 6.22 -26.16 -0.45
CA PRO A 12 5.80 -25.64 0.85
C PRO A 12 6.98 -25.41 1.81
N ASP A 13 8.09 -26.11 1.62
CA ASP A 13 9.28 -26.01 2.49
C ASP A 13 10.31 -24.99 2.01
N SER A 14 9.99 -24.19 0.99
CA SER A 14 10.91 -23.19 0.44
C SER A 14 11.32 -22.15 1.47
N GLU A 15 12.62 -22.07 1.78
CA GLU A 15 13.17 -21.02 2.65
C GLU A 15 12.81 -19.60 2.16
N TYR A 16 12.83 -19.38 0.84
CA TYR A 16 12.41 -18.11 0.25
C TYR A 16 10.96 -17.75 0.61
N LEU A 17 10.03 -18.71 0.58
CA LEU A 17 8.62 -18.44 0.90
C LEU A 17 8.40 -18.22 2.40
N LYS A 18 9.24 -18.80 3.27
CA LYS A 18 9.17 -18.61 4.73
C LYS A 18 9.56 -17.17 5.12
N GLU A 19 10.48 -16.54 4.40
CA GLU A 19 10.94 -15.17 4.65
C GLU A 19 10.01 -14.09 4.05
N VAL A 20 9.19 -14.43 3.05
CA VAL A 20 8.29 -13.47 2.37
C VAL A 20 7.46 -12.62 3.34
N PRO A 21 6.78 -13.17 4.37
CA PRO A 21 5.97 -12.38 5.30
C PRO A 21 6.74 -11.25 6.00
N GLU A 22 8.04 -11.41 6.24
CA GLU A 22 8.89 -10.40 6.88
C GLU A 22 9.22 -9.21 5.95
N HIS A 23 9.10 -9.43 4.64
CA HIS A 23 9.34 -8.42 3.61
C HIS A 23 8.07 -7.79 3.06
N LEU A 24 6.89 -8.28 3.47
CA LEU A 24 5.61 -7.70 3.09
C LEU A 24 5.20 -6.60 4.08
N ARG A 25 4.76 -5.47 3.55
CA ARG A 25 4.13 -4.42 4.37
C ARG A 25 2.78 -4.89 4.91
N HIS A 26 2.43 -4.46 6.12
CA HIS A 26 1.09 -4.69 6.62
C HIS A 26 0.08 -3.93 5.77
N MET A 27 -1.11 -4.52 5.61
CA MET A 27 -2.19 -3.91 4.81
C MET A 27 -2.53 -2.49 5.28
N LYS A 28 -2.47 -2.23 6.58
CA LYS A 28 -2.71 -0.90 7.15
C LYS A 28 -1.69 0.14 6.63
N ASP A 29 -0.42 -0.25 6.55
CA ASP A 29 0.68 0.63 6.12
C ASP A 29 0.63 0.84 4.60
N CYS A 30 0.17 -0.18 3.85
CA CYS A 30 -0.09 -0.06 2.41
C CYS A 30 -1.20 0.95 2.10
N VAL A 31 -2.24 1.02 2.95
CA VAL A 31 -3.36 1.93 2.77
C VAL A 31 -2.97 3.35 3.21
N ALA A 32 -2.23 3.47 4.32
CA ALA A 32 -1.72 4.73 4.89
C ALA A 32 -0.79 5.54 3.96
N TYR A 33 -0.26 4.92 2.92
CA TYR A 33 0.66 5.57 2.00
C TYR A 33 0.01 6.76 1.28
N TRP A 34 0.68 7.92 1.34
CA TRP A 34 0.26 9.10 0.62
C TRP A 34 0.28 8.84 -0.88
N GLN A 35 -0.87 9.00 -1.50
CA GLN A 35 -1.09 8.62 -2.89
C GLN A 35 -0.61 9.72 -3.82
N THR A 36 0.01 9.35 -4.93
CA THR A 36 0.57 10.30 -5.90
C THR A 36 -0.42 10.71 -6.99
N ASP A 37 -1.55 10.00 -7.13
CA ASP A 37 -2.32 10.01 -8.39
C ASP A 37 -3.75 10.61 -8.28
N ASN A 38 -4.00 11.55 -7.35
CA ASN A 38 -5.28 12.27 -7.18
C ASN A 38 -6.56 11.42 -6.96
N ILE A 39 -6.47 10.09 -6.92
CA ILE A 39 -7.58 9.16 -6.61
C ILE A 39 -7.37 8.62 -5.20
N GLY A 40 -7.43 9.50 -4.20
CA GLY A 40 -7.08 9.16 -2.82
C GLY A 40 -8.01 9.67 -1.74
N ASN A 41 -7.53 9.59 -0.50
CA ASN A 41 -8.28 10.00 0.68
C ASN A 41 -8.12 11.48 1.02
N VAL A 42 -7.16 12.15 0.37
CA VAL A 42 -6.72 13.52 0.64
C VAL A 42 -6.85 14.36 -0.64
N HIS A 43 -7.29 15.63 -0.51
CA HIS A 43 -7.46 16.53 -1.63
C HIS A 43 -6.09 16.91 -2.25
N PRO A 44 -5.99 17.14 -3.57
CA PRO A 44 -4.71 17.54 -4.19
C PRO A 44 -4.03 18.76 -3.55
N ASP A 45 -4.81 19.75 -3.11
CA ASP A 45 -4.26 20.94 -2.43
C ASP A 45 -3.67 20.63 -1.04
N GLU A 46 -4.22 19.64 -0.34
CA GLU A 46 -3.71 19.17 0.95
C GLU A 46 -2.45 18.32 0.74
N LEU A 47 -2.43 17.49 -0.31
CA LEU A 47 -1.25 16.73 -0.73
C LEU A 47 -0.08 17.65 -1.11
N ALA A 48 -0.35 18.77 -1.80
CA ALA A 48 0.67 19.73 -2.20
C ALA A 48 1.40 20.41 -1.02
N GLN A 49 0.82 20.37 0.17
CA GLN A 49 1.43 20.92 1.39
C GLN A 49 2.38 19.92 2.08
N VAL A 50 2.37 18.64 1.67
CA VAL A 50 3.25 17.63 2.26
C VAL A 50 4.62 17.67 1.58
N GLU A 51 5.65 17.96 2.37
CA GLU A 51 7.02 17.99 1.88
C GLU A 51 7.49 16.58 1.47
N ALA A 52 7.98 16.49 0.23
CA ALA A 52 8.58 15.27 -0.30
C ALA A 52 9.89 14.93 0.45
N PRO A 53 10.25 13.64 0.57
CA PRO A 53 9.57 12.49 0.00
C PRO A 53 8.48 11.90 0.92
N LEU A 54 7.42 11.37 0.31
CA LEU A 54 6.22 10.92 1.01
C LEU A 54 6.31 9.50 1.61
N PHE A 55 7.44 8.81 1.41
CA PHE A 55 7.52 7.37 1.69
C PHE A 55 7.57 7.02 3.18
N ASP A 56 8.00 7.94 4.04
CA ASP A 56 8.07 7.80 5.49
C ASP A 56 6.90 8.51 6.20
N ARG A 57 5.87 8.92 5.46
CA ARG A 57 4.74 9.66 6.03
C ARG A 57 3.48 8.81 5.98
N ASP A 58 2.81 8.75 7.13
CA ASP A 58 1.47 8.18 7.24
C ASP A 58 0.43 9.26 6.93
N GLY A 59 -0.57 8.93 6.12
CA GLY A 59 -1.74 9.77 5.84
C GLY A 59 -3.00 9.23 6.51
N ASP A 60 -4.02 10.09 6.62
CA ASP A 60 -5.37 9.60 6.93
C ASP A 60 -5.88 8.78 5.75
N ALA A 61 -5.92 7.46 5.95
CA ALA A 61 -6.17 6.54 4.87
C ALA A 61 -7.32 5.59 5.14
N THR A 62 -8.28 5.64 4.23
CA THR A 62 -9.34 4.67 4.10
C THR A 62 -9.10 3.83 2.85
N ARG A 63 -9.69 2.64 2.82
CA ARG A 63 -9.61 1.75 1.66
C ARG A 63 -10.30 2.31 0.42
N TYR A 64 -11.18 3.30 0.56
CA TYR A 64 -12.01 3.83 -0.51
C TYR A 64 -11.63 5.28 -0.80
N GLY A 65 -11.18 5.57 -2.03
CA GLY A 65 -10.88 6.94 -2.43
C GLY A 65 -12.12 7.84 -2.35
N LYS A 66 -11.91 9.11 -2.01
CA LYS A 66 -12.94 10.14 -2.06
C LYS A 66 -12.93 10.74 -3.47
N ASN A 67 -14.11 10.94 -4.05
CA ASN A 67 -14.22 11.73 -5.25
C ASN A 67 -14.39 13.20 -4.84
N PHE A 68 -13.35 14.00 -5.06
CA PHE A 68 -13.35 15.42 -4.71
C PHE A 68 -13.99 16.31 -5.77
N TYR A 69 -14.30 15.76 -6.93
CA TYR A 69 -14.94 16.46 -8.04
C TYR A 69 -16.40 16.03 -8.16
N LYS A 70 -17.24 16.50 -7.24
CA LYS A 70 -18.71 16.48 -7.33
C LYS A 70 -19.32 17.69 -6.64
#